data_AF-A0A7L3AD86-F1
#
_entry.id   AF-A0A7L3AD86-F1
#
_cell.length_a   1.000
_cell.length_b   1.000
_cell.length_c   1.000
_cell.angle_alpha   90.00
_cell.angle_beta   90.00
_cell.angle_gamma   90.00
#
_symmetry.space_group_name_H-M   'P 1'
#
loop_
_entity.id
_entity.type
_entity.pdbx_description
1 polymer ?
#
loop_
_entity_poly.entity_id
_entity_poly.type
_entity_poly.pdbx_seq_one_letter_code
_entity_poly.pdbx_strand_id
1 'polypeptide(L)'
;MILWLWLCWGFSTSVGQPDSELMARYLEEELLADYSIVEQVARRVPRQAKFLQRLETRPRMSEFNVRSTIISRYAFTTVSCTMVNSGSEAREGVFEMQIPAAAFISNFTMSIGNKTYYGEVTGKEKKNSSDDKARQKKPPSPTDGRENGYEIFKASVFIPRKMQARFLLHYEELLQRRLGKYEYTVSIRPQQLVGRLRVEVNILENSGIVSLEVPPLRNSKHKGGGKVEGDVSPPPSTVVGHTKTLAKVTFNPSVVEQTRIARNGILGDFIIRYDVNRELSVGDVQILNGYFVHYFAPTDLPPLPKNVVFVLDSSASMVGTKLKQTKEALFTILQDLRPEDHFNIIGFSNRIKVWQQDRLVPVTPNNIRDAKKYIHNMSPTGGTNINGALQTGAKLLNDYIAQNDIDARSVSLIIFLTDGRPTVGETQSSKILSNTKDAIRDKFCLFTIGIGNDVDHKLLERMALENCGMTRHFQEDEDAASHLKGF
;
A
#
# COMPACT_ATOMS: atom_id res chain seq x y z
N MET A 1 73.02 -13.41 -28.33
CA MET A 1 74.36 -12.96 -27.88
C MET A 1 74.21 -11.52 -27.39
N ILE A 2 74.28 -11.33 -26.06
CA ILE A 2 74.68 -10.10 -25.33
C ILE A 2 73.72 -8.88 -25.43
N LEU A 3 73.38 -8.10 -24.39
CA LEU A 3 73.28 -8.23 -22.92
C LEU A 3 72.85 -6.81 -22.42
N TRP A 4 71.85 -6.73 -21.53
CA TRP A 4 71.73 -5.80 -20.36
C TRP A 4 71.52 -4.28 -20.65
N LEU A 5 70.84 -3.44 -19.85
CA LEU A 5 70.58 -3.37 -18.40
C LEU A 5 69.44 -2.36 -18.09
N TRP A 6 68.87 -2.49 -16.89
CA TRP A 6 67.82 -1.74 -16.20
C TRP A 6 68.03 -0.22 -15.98
N LEU A 7 66.97 0.58 -15.75
CA LEU A 7 66.44 0.97 -14.41
C LEU A 7 65.30 2.03 -14.45
N CYS A 8 64.48 1.96 -13.41
CA CYS A 8 63.21 2.65 -13.13
C CYS A 8 63.26 4.19 -13.04
N TRP A 9 62.09 4.83 -13.15
CA TRP A 9 61.43 5.60 -12.08
C TRP A 9 59.92 5.67 -12.36
N GLY A 10 59.12 5.45 -11.32
CA GLY A 10 57.67 5.35 -11.41
C GLY A 10 56.96 6.70 -11.48
N PHE A 11 55.85 6.72 -12.20
CA PHE A 11 54.72 7.58 -11.89
C PHE A 11 53.46 6.72 -11.83
N SER A 12 52.82 6.75 -10.67
CA SER A 12 51.47 6.24 -10.45
C SER A 12 50.50 7.14 -11.20
N THR A 13 49.70 6.59 -12.10
CA THR A 13 48.51 7.27 -12.62
C THR A 13 47.30 6.40 -12.25
N SER A 14 46.66 6.76 -11.15
CA SER A 14 45.29 6.33 -10.84
C SER A 14 44.38 6.93 -11.90
N VAL A 15 43.81 6.08 -12.76
CA VAL A 15 42.70 6.45 -13.64
C VAL A 15 41.46 6.55 -12.75
N GLY A 16 41.10 7.77 -12.37
CA GLY A 16 39.87 8.07 -11.64
C GLY A 16 38.65 7.99 -12.57
N GLN A 17 37.61 7.29 -12.13
CA GLN A 17 36.27 7.33 -12.73
C GLN A 17 35.73 8.78 -12.71
N PRO A 18 34.92 9.18 -13.72
CA PRO A 18 34.28 10.48 -13.70
C PRO A 18 33.23 10.52 -12.58
N ASP A 19 33.39 11.51 -11.71
CA ASP A 19 32.56 11.77 -10.55
C ASP A 19 31.14 12.18 -10.99
N SER A 20 30.14 11.35 -10.71
CA SER A 20 28.75 11.56 -11.16
C SER A 20 28.13 12.84 -10.62
N GLU A 21 28.69 13.37 -9.53
CA GLU A 21 28.30 14.64 -8.93
C GLU A 21 28.75 15.85 -9.77
N LEU A 22 29.86 15.73 -10.49
CA LEU A 22 30.40 16.80 -11.34
C LEU A 22 29.60 16.95 -12.64
N MET A 23 29.16 15.83 -13.23
CA MET A 23 28.27 15.83 -14.40
C MET A 23 26.88 16.36 -14.08
N ALA A 24 26.38 16.12 -12.86
CA ALA A 24 25.12 16.69 -12.40
C ALA A 24 25.20 18.22 -12.24
N ARG A 25 26.34 18.75 -11.78
CA ARG A 25 26.57 20.20 -11.67
C ARG A 25 26.79 20.89 -13.02
N TYR A 26 27.47 20.24 -13.97
CA TYR A 26 27.62 20.76 -15.33
C TYR A 26 26.27 20.88 -16.07
N LEU A 27 25.35 19.94 -15.84
CA LEU A 27 23.98 20.01 -16.37
C LEU A 27 23.12 21.08 -15.66
N GLU A 28 23.45 21.47 -14.43
CA GLU A 28 22.79 22.59 -13.73
C GLU A 28 23.27 23.96 -14.25
N GLU A 29 24.56 24.13 -14.60
CA GLU A 29 25.12 25.41 -15.07
C GLU A 29 24.74 25.74 -16.53
N GLU A 30 24.69 24.76 -17.45
CA GLU A 30 24.27 25.03 -18.85
C GLU A 30 22.77 25.33 -19.01
N LEU A 31 21.92 24.91 -18.06
CA LEU A 31 20.47 25.19 -18.06
C LEU A 31 20.09 26.51 -17.37
N LEU A 32 21.04 27.16 -16.69
CA LEU A 32 20.82 28.44 -15.99
C LEU A 32 21.13 29.67 -16.85
N ALA A 33 21.76 29.50 -18.02
CA ALA A 33 22.22 30.63 -18.85
C ALA A 33 21.17 31.18 -19.83
N ASP A 34 20.04 30.52 -20.06
CA ASP A 34 19.05 30.92 -21.09
C ASP A 34 17.69 31.38 -20.53
N TYR A 35 17.55 31.52 -19.20
CA TYR A 35 16.29 31.89 -18.56
C TYR A 35 16.18 33.35 -18.08
N SER A 36 17.15 34.21 -18.38
CA SER A 36 17.18 35.59 -17.87
C SER A 36 16.41 36.63 -18.69
N ILE A 37 15.55 36.27 -19.65
CA ILE A 37 14.86 37.24 -20.53
C ILE A 37 13.30 37.14 -20.52
N VAL A 38 12.68 36.37 -19.62
CA VAL A 38 11.20 36.37 -19.48
C VAL A 38 10.75 36.57 -18.05
N GLU A 39 11.25 37.63 -17.41
CA GLU A 39 10.72 38.09 -16.13
C GLU A 39 10.24 39.55 -16.25
N GLN A 40 9.01 39.75 -16.76
CA GLN A 40 8.23 40.96 -16.49
C GLN A 40 6.76 40.87 -16.96
N VAL A 41 5.97 39.92 -16.44
CA VAL A 41 4.50 40.12 -16.35
C VAL A 41 3.97 39.52 -15.05
N ALA A 42 4.01 40.30 -13.96
CA ALA A 42 3.33 39.97 -12.73
C ALA A 42 1.81 39.98 -12.94
N ARG A 43 1.19 38.81 -13.14
CA ARG A 43 -0.28 38.68 -13.20
C ARG A 43 -0.88 38.77 -11.79
N ARG A 44 -1.67 39.83 -11.56
CA ARG A 44 -2.29 40.19 -10.28
C ARG A 44 -3.35 39.16 -9.87
N VAL A 45 -3.18 38.59 -8.69
CA VAL A 45 -4.24 37.88 -7.93
C VAL A 45 -5.37 38.87 -7.58
N PRO A 46 -6.66 38.52 -7.71
CA PRO A 46 -7.79 39.41 -7.40
C PRO A 46 -7.74 39.95 -5.96
N ARG A 47 -8.05 41.24 -5.77
CA ARG A 47 -7.99 41.94 -4.46
C ARG A 47 -8.86 41.30 -3.37
N GLN A 48 -9.97 40.65 -3.73
CA GLN A 48 -10.84 39.92 -2.79
C GLN A 48 -10.18 38.65 -2.22
N ALA A 49 -9.36 37.93 -3.00
CA ALA A 49 -8.64 36.75 -2.52
C ALA A 49 -7.53 37.12 -1.52
N LYS A 50 -6.87 38.27 -1.69
CA LYS A 50 -5.90 38.81 -0.73
C LYS A 50 -6.53 39.28 0.59
N PHE A 51 -7.79 39.71 0.56
CA PHE A 51 -8.49 40.19 1.76
C PHE A 51 -8.97 39.01 2.63
N LEU A 52 -9.47 37.94 2.02
CA LEU A 52 -9.84 36.71 2.75
C LEU A 52 -8.60 35.99 3.31
N GLN A 53 -7.46 35.98 2.59
CA GLN A 53 -6.19 35.46 3.11
C GLN A 53 -5.61 36.25 4.30
N ARG A 54 -5.93 37.54 4.44
CA ARG A 54 -5.46 38.37 5.57
C ARG A 54 -6.17 38.02 6.89
N LEU A 55 -7.32 37.36 6.84
CA LEU A 55 -8.06 36.90 8.01
C LEU A 55 -7.59 35.52 8.51
N GLU A 56 -6.79 34.80 7.71
CA GLU A 56 -6.17 33.56 8.17
C GLU A 56 -4.95 33.87 9.04
N THR A 57 -5.14 33.69 10.35
CA THR A 57 -4.07 33.80 11.36
C THR A 57 -3.09 32.63 11.34
N ARG A 58 -3.20 31.73 10.36
CA ARG A 58 -2.38 30.53 10.22
C ARG A 58 -1.23 30.76 9.24
N PRO A 59 -0.05 30.17 9.45
CA PRO A 59 1.04 30.23 8.48
C PRO A 59 0.60 29.70 7.10
N ARG A 60 0.93 30.44 6.05
CA ARG A 60 0.59 30.08 4.66
C ARG A 60 1.64 29.12 4.08
N MET A 61 1.22 28.11 3.35
CA MET A 61 2.11 27.21 2.63
C MET A 61 2.48 27.85 1.29
N SER A 62 3.71 28.34 1.16
CA SER A 62 4.20 28.97 -0.07
C SER A 62 4.60 27.93 -1.11
N GLU A 63 5.16 26.80 -0.67
CA GLU A 63 5.67 25.73 -1.51
C GLU A 63 5.32 24.36 -0.93
N PHE A 64 4.97 23.44 -1.83
CA PHE A 64 4.78 22.02 -1.55
C PHE A 64 5.33 21.24 -2.74
N ASN A 65 6.50 20.63 -2.57
CA ASN A 65 7.14 19.85 -3.63
C ASN A 65 7.34 18.41 -3.18
N VAL A 66 6.88 17.47 -4.00
CA VAL A 66 7.18 16.05 -3.86
C VAL A 66 8.06 15.64 -5.02
N ARG A 67 9.22 15.05 -4.72
CA ARG A 67 10.09 14.43 -5.72
C ARG A 67 10.27 12.96 -5.36
N SER A 68 9.99 12.08 -6.30
CA SER A 68 10.19 10.64 -6.14
C SER A 68 11.06 10.09 -7.26
N THR A 69 11.97 9.18 -6.90
CA THR A 69 12.75 8.40 -7.85
C THR A 69 12.51 6.94 -7.55
N ILE A 70 11.97 6.21 -8.51
CA ILE A 70 11.69 4.78 -8.41
C ILE A 70 12.75 4.08 -9.25
N ILE A 71 13.56 3.24 -8.62
CA ILE A 71 14.60 2.45 -9.28
C ILE A 71 14.32 0.99 -8.97
N SER A 72 14.08 0.19 -10.00
CA SER A 72 13.82 -1.24 -9.84
C SER A 72 12.76 -1.50 -8.76
N ARG A 73 11.57 -0.90 -8.89
CA ARG A 73 10.44 -1.00 -7.94
C ARG A 73 10.69 -0.41 -6.54
N TYR A 74 11.86 0.15 -6.24
CA TYR A 74 12.14 0.80 -4.97
C TYR A 74 12.02 2.32 -5.09
N ALA A 75 11.11 2.93 -4.33
CA ALA A 75 10.79 4.35 -4.43
C ALA A 75 11.44 5.16 -3.31
N PHE A 76 12.24 6.16 -3.70
CA PHE A 76 12.83 7.17 -2.81
C PHE A 76 12.03 8.46 -2.93
N THR A 77 11.25 8.82 -1.90
CA THR A 77 10.38 10.00 -1.92
C THR A 77 10.87 11.08 -0.98
N THR A 78 10.97 12.31 -1.50
CA THR A 78 11.27 13.51 -0.74
C THR A 78 10.09 14.47 -0.82
N VAL A 79 9.53 14.83 0.33
CA VAL A 79 8.48 15.85 0.47
C VAL A 79 9.08 17.07 1.12
N SER A 80 8.95 18.22 0.47
CA SER A 80 9.39 19.51 1.00
C SER A 80 8.24 20.51 1.06
N CYS A 81 8.12 21.20 2.18
CA CYS A 81 7.07 22.18 2.43
C CYS A 81 7.66 23.43 3.05
N THR A 82 7.33 24.61 2.50
CA THR A 82 7.72 25.90 3.07
C THR A 82 6.48 26.63 3.58
N MET A 83 6.46 26.94 4.88
CA MET A 83 5.41 27.70 5.54
C MET A 83 5.91 29.09 5.93
N VAL A 84 5.11 30.12 5.66
CA VAL A 84 5.44 31.52 5.92
C VAL A 84 4.46 32.11 6.90
N ASN A 85 4.95 32.62 8.03
CA ASN A 85 4.16 33.41 8.96
C ASN A 85 4.33 34.91 8.67
N SER A 86 3.36 35.49 7.96
CA SER A 86 3.34 36.93 7.67
C SER A 86 2.74 37.78 8.81
N GLY A 87 2.28 37.14 9.89
CA GLY A 87 1.64 37.80 11.02
C GLY A 87 2.63 38.55 11.92
N SER A 88 2.07 39.31 12.87
CA SER A 88 2.82 40.09 13.87
C SER A 88 3.27 39.27 15.08
N GLU A 89 2.76 38.04 15.24
CA GLU A 89 3.00 37.14 16.37
C GLU A 89 3.49 35.77 15.89
N ALA A 90 4.09 35.00 16.79
CA ALA A 90 4.41 33.59 16.51
C ALA A 90 3.12 32.78 16.34
N ARG A 91 3.09 31.89 15.34
CA ARG A 91 1.92 31.06 15.02
C ARG A 91 2.36 29.63 14.73
N GLU A 92 1.54 28.66 15.14
CA GLU A 92 1.81 27.25 14.89
C GLU A 92 1.65 26.93 13.40
N GLY A 93 2.71 26.39 12.78
CA GLY A 93 2.69 25.75 11.48
C GLY A 93 2.68 24.24 11.66
N VAL A 94 1.79 23.55 10.94
CA VAL A 94 1.57 22.11 11.07
C VAL A 94 1.86 21.46 9.72
N PHE A 95 2.92 20.65 9.67
CA PHE A 95 3.21 19.77 8.55
C PHE A 95 2.55 18.41 8.81
N GLU A 96 1.72 17.96 7.88
CA GLU A 96 1.01 16.69 7.95
C GLU A 96 1.08 16.01 6.58
N MET A 97 1.44 14.74 6.56
CA MET A 97 1.55 13.93 5.34
C MET A 97 1.00 12.53 5.60
N GLN A 98 0.19 12.01 4.68
CA GLN A 98 -0.15 10.60 4.67
C GLN A 98 0.92 9.86 3.85
N ILE A 99 1.62 8.94 4.49
CA ILE A 99 2.65 8.10 3.87
C ILE A 99 2.12 6.66 3.74
N PRO A 100 2.51 5.89 2.71
CA PRO A 100 2.10 4.49 2.61
C PRO A 100 2.50 3.70 3.85
N ALA A 101 1.63 2.81 4.34
CA ALA A 101 1.91 2.03 5.56
C ALA A 101 3.08 1.03 5.39
N ALA A 102 3.44 0.71 4.15
CA ALA A 102 4.62 -0.09 3.82
C ALA A 102 5.91 0.74 3.72
N ALA A 103 5.81 2.07 3.72
CA ALA A 103 6.96 2.95 3.67
C ALA A 103 7.59 3.10 5.06
N PHE A 104 8.88 3.38 5.09
CA PHE A 104 9.57 3.80 6.29
C PHE A 104 10.19 5.18 6.09
N ILE A 105 10.21 5.98 7.17
CA ILE A 105 10.81 7.31 7.16
C ILE A 105 12.32 7.15 7.36
N SER A 106 13.11 7.60 6.40
CA SER A 106 14.58 7.54 6.47
C SER A 106 15.20 8.80 7.04
N ASN A 107 14.57 9.96 6.84
CA ASN A 107 15.06 11.23 7.40
C ASN A 107 13.93 12.26 7.53
N PHE A 108 13.99 13.10 8.57
CA PHE A 108 13.17 14.29 8.68
C PHE A 108 14.00 15.47 9.15
N THR A 109 13.91 16.60 8.45
CA THR A 109 14.62 17.83 8.78
C THR A 109 13.64 19.00 8.80
N MET A 110 13.76 19.85 9.82
CA MET A 110 12.97 21.07 9.95
C MET A 110 13.90 22.27 10.11
N SER A 111 13.70 23.32 9.32
CA SER A 111 14.47 24.56 9.43
C SER A 111 13.55 25.74 9.72
N ILE A 112 13.90 26.59 10.69
CA ILE A 112 13.13 27.78 11.08
C ILE A 112 14.07 28.97 11.11
N GLY A 113 13.87 29.91 10.18
CA GLY A 113 14.89 30.94 9.92
C GLY A 113 16.24 30.27 9.63
N ASN A 114 17.25 30.52 10.47
CA ASN A 114 18.61 30.01 10.31
C ASN A 114 18.92 28.77 11.17
N LYS A 115 17.94 28.24 11.90
CA LYS A 115 18.13 27.06 12.76
C LYS A 115 17.59 25.81 12.08
N THR A 116 18.38 24.76 12.01
CA THR A 116 17.99 23.47 11.46
C THR A 116 17.98 22.41 12.55
N TYR A 117 16.93 21.59 12.53
CA TYR A 117 16.67 20.49 13.44
C TYR A 117 16.62 19.21 12.61
N TYR A 118 17.43 18.22 12.99
CA TYR A 118 17.51 16.93 12.32
C TYR A 118 16.82 15.87 13.18
N GLY A 119 16.03 15.00 12.55
CA GLY A 119 15.49 13.81 13.18
C GLY A 119 16.58 12.76 13.33
N GLU A 120 16.77 12.26 14.55
CA GLU A 120 17.72 11.18 14.84
C GLU A 120 16.97 9.84 14.95
N VAL A 121 17.42 8.84 14.19
CA VAL A 121 16.89 7.48 14.26
C VAL A 121 17.60 6.73 15.38
N THR A 122 16.89 6.47 16.47
CA THR A 122 17.41 5.74 17.64
C THR A 122 16.67 4.41 17.82
N GLY A 123 17.35 3.41 18.37
CA GLY A 123 16.75 2.11 18.68
C GLY A 123 15.57 2.28 19.64
N LYS A 124 14.47 1.56 19.37
CA LYS A 124 13.27 1.59 20.22
C LYS A 124 13.50 0.76 21.48
N GLU A 125 14.31 1.24 22.41
CA GLU A 125 14.34 0.67 23.75
C GLU A 125 12.96 0.85 24.39
N LYS A 126 12.44 -0.18 25.07
CA LYS A 126 11.24 -0.06 25.90
C LYS A 126 11.55 0.99 26.97
N LYS A 127 11.19 2.26 26.73
CA LYS A 127 11.27 3.36 27.70
C LYS A 127 10.39 3.04 28.91
N ASN A 128 10.94 2.27 29.84
CA ASN A 128 10.61 2.32 31.25
C ASN A 128 11.61 3.29 31.88
N SER A 129 11.38 4.59 31.72
CA SER A 129 12.09 5.58 32.55
C SER A 129 11.20 6.78 32.81
N SER A 130 11.07 7.04 34.10
CA SER A 130 10.16 7.92 34.79
C SER A 130 10.52 9.41 34.70
N ASP A 131 10.81 9.93 33.51
CA ASP A 131 11.13 11.36 33.31
C ASP A 131 10.49 11.91 32.04
N ASP A 132 9.16 12.13 32.08
CA ASP A 132 8.49 13.12 31.23
C ASP A 132 7.02 13.32 31.67
N LYS A 133 6.81 13.76 32.92
CA LYS A 133 5.53 14.32 33.35
C LYS A 133 5.39 15.79 32.90
N ALA A 134 5.64 16.09 31.63
CA ALA A 134 5.37 17.42 31.05
C ALA A 134 5.33 17.42 29.51
N ARG A 135 4.54 16.55 28.87
CA ARG A 135 4.07 16.75 27.47
C ARG A 135 2.80 15.94 27.20
N GLN A 136 1.67 16.50 27.62
CA GLN A 136 0.35 16.06 27.17
C GLN A 136 0.17 16.43 25.69
N LYS A 137 0.41 15.46 24.82
CA LYS A 137 -0.30 15.10 23.58
C LYS A 137 0.60 14.10 22.86
N LYS A 138 0.43 12.81 23.20
CA LYS A 138 1.01 11.74 22.38
C LYS A 138 0.43 11.89 20.96
N PRO A 139 1.25 12.00 19.89
CA PRO A 139 0.75 11.76 18.55
C PRO A 139 0.17 10.33 18.49
N PRO A 140 -0.82 10.07 17.62
CA PRO A 140 -1.38 8.73 17.47
C PRO A 140 -0.26 7.71 17.22
N SER A 141 -0.36 6.56 17.86
CA SER A 141 0.57 5.45 17.66
C SER A 141 0.60 5.03 16.19
N PRO A 142 1.75 4.59 15.65
CA PRO A 142 1.87 4.13 14.24
C PRO A 142 0.94 2.96 13.87
N THR A 143 0.25 2.36 14.84
CA THR A 143 -0.58 1.18 14.64
C THR A 143 -1.99 1.45 14.13
N ASP A 144 -2.50 2.69 14.18
CA ASP A 144 -3.86 3.01 13.70
C ASP A 144 -3.94 3.15 12.16
N GLY A 145 -2.80 3.23 11.45
CA GLY A 145 -2.76 3.49 10.00
C GLY A 145 -2.77 2.26 9.09
N ARG A 146 -2.48 1.06 9.63
CA ARG A 146 -2.30 -0.14 8.79
C ARG A 146 -3.56 -0.57 8.04
N GLU A 147 -4.74 -0.25 8.57
CA GLU A 147 -6.03 -0.63 7.97
C GLU A 147 -6.41 0.23 6.76
N ASN A 148 -5.97 1.50 6.72
CA ASN A 148 -6.27 2.42 5.62
C ASN A 148 -5.18 2.43 4.52
N GLY A 149 -4.15 1.61 4.65
CA GLY A 149 -3.00 1.56 3.72
C GLY A 149 -2.03 2.74 3.83
N TYR A 150 -2.21 3.63 4.81
CA TYR A 150 -1.34 4.79 5.04
C TYR A 150 -1.18 5.11 6.54
N GLU A 151 -0.03 5.66 6.91
CA GLU A 151 0.23 6.26 8.22
C GLU A 151 0.22 7.79 8.11
N ILE A 152 -0.15 8.49 9.19
CA ILE A 152 -0.12 9.96 9.23
C ILE A 152 1.15 10.41 9.94
N PHE A 153 2.06 11.03 9.19
CA PHE A 153 3.18 11.77 9.76
C PHE A 153 2.76 13.20 10.07
N LYS A 154 3.05 13.67 11.29
CA LYS A 154 2.70 15.03 11.73
C LYS A 154 3.82 15.67 12.53
N ALA A 155 4.19 16.89 12.15
CA ALA A 155 5.13 17.73 12.87
C ALA A 155 4.56 19.15 13.01
N SER A 156 4.63 19.71 14.22
CA SER A 156 4.15 21.06 14.52
C SER A 156 5.30 21.91 15.04
N VAL A 157 5.34 23.19 14.64
CA VAL A 157 6.25 24.16 15.26
C VAL A 157 5.69 25.57 15.26
N PHE A 158 6.05 26.36 16.27
CA PHE A 158 5.76 27.79 16.28
C PHE A 158 6.73 28.54 15.37
N ILE A 159 6.20 29.10 14.29
CA ILE A 159 6.95 29.93 13.34
C ILE A 159 6.90 31.38 13.86
N PRO A 160 8.04 32.01 14.15
CA PRO A 160 8.06 33.40 14.62
C PRO A 160 7.44 34.37 13.61
N ARG A 161 7.07 35.56 14.10
CA ARG A 161 6.53 36.64 13.25
C ARG A 161 7.46 36.94 12.08
N LYS A 162 6.89 37.13 10.89
CA LYS A 162 7.62 37.48 9.65
C LYS A 162 8.75 36.49 9.29
N MET A 163 8.69 35.25 9.77
CA MET A 163 9.65 34.19 9.44
C MET A 163 8.99 33.07 8.63
N GLN A 164 9.82 32.14 8.17
CA GLN A 164 9.38 30.92 7.52
C GLN A 164 9.96 29.68 8.21
N ALA A 165 9.27 28.56 8.04
CA ALA A 165 9.76 27.23 8.37
C ALA A 165 9.75 26.35 7.11
N ARG A 166 10.77 25.53 6.94
CA ARG A 166 10.88 24.53 5.88
C ARG A 166 10.92 23.14 6.50
N PHE A 167 10.04 22.27 6.05
CA PHE A 167 9.97 20.87 6.43
C PHE A 167 10.47 20.02 5.26
N LEU A 168 11.27 19.00 5.55
CA LEU A 168 11.82 18.06 4.59
C LEU A 168 11.67 16.65 5.15
N LEU A 169 10.83 15.84 4.51
CA LEU A 169 10.56 14.45 4.88
C LEU A 169 11.08 13.54 3.77
N HIS A 170 11.88 12.55 4.14
CA HIS A 170 12.33 11.47 3.27
C HIS A 170 11.69 10.15 3.74
N TYR A 171 11.06 9.44 2.81
CA TYR A 171 10.55 8.11 3.05
C TYR A 171 10.75 7.21 1.83
N GLU A 172 10.85 5.92 2.10
CA GLU A 172 11.23 4.90 1.14
C GLU A 172 10.26 3.73 1.19
N GLU A 173 9.95 3.14 0.03
CA GLU A 173 9.08 1.97 -0.06
C GLU A 173 9.48 1.02 -1.20
N LEU A 174 9.31 -0.28 -0.96
CA LEU A 174 9.35 -1.29 -2.02
C LEU A 174 7.94 -1.49 -2.57
N LEU A 175 7.75 -1.19 -3.85
CA LEU A 175 6.44 -1.31 -4.50
C LEU A 175 6.05 -2.79 -4.66
N GLN A 176 4.82 -3.11 -4.25
CA GLN A 176 4.26 -4.43 -4.41
C GLN A 176 3.46 -4.53 -5.70
N ARG A 177 3.73 -5.58 -6.49
CA ARG A 177 2.93 -5.88 -7.70
C ARG A 177 1.62 -6.54 -7.30
N ARG A 178 0.48 -5.94 -7.65
CA ARG A 178 -0.86 -6.49 -7.41
C ARG A 178 -1.70 -6.35 -8.67
N LEU A 179 -2.52 -7.36 -8.97
CA LEU A 179 -3.40 -7.37 -10.15
C LEU A 179 -2.67 -6.99 -11.45
N GLY A 180 -1.42 -7.43 -11.57
CA GLY A 180 -0.61 -7.20 -12.75
C GLY A 180 0.11 -5.84 -12.83
N LYS A 181 0.01 -4.96 -11.83
CA LYS A 181 0.65 -3.63 -11.86
C LYS A 181 1.34 -3.29 -10.53
N TYR A 182 2.33 -2.41 -10.60
CA TYR A 182 2.85 -1.67 -9.45
C TYR A 182 2.05 -0.37 -9.33
N GLU A 183 1.69 0.02 -8.10
CA GLU A 183 0.99 1.27 -7.80
C GLU A 183 1.84 2.11 -6.86
N TYR A 184 2.24 3.31 -7.31
CA TYR A 184 2.89 4.32 -6.49
C TYR A 184 1.90 5.44 -6.18
N THR A 185 1.78 5.82 -4.90
CA THR A 185 0.78 6.80 -4.45
C THR A 185 1.39 7.91 -3.62
N VAL A 186 1.05 9.16 -3.96
CA VAL A 186 1.38 10.36 -3.17
C VAL A 186 0.11 11.04 -2.70
N SER A 187 -0.03 11.25 -1.39
CA SER A 187 -1.15 12.00 -0.81
C SER A 187 -0.92 13.51 -0.93
N ILE A 188 -1.72 14.21 -1.74
CA ILE A 188 -1.64 15.66 -1.92
C ILE A 188 -2.75 16.35 -1.12
N ARG A 189 -2.49 16.60 0.16
CA ARG A 189 -3.48 17.16 1.10
C ARG A 189 -2.92 18.30 1.98
N PRO A 190 -2.43 19.41 1.38
CA PRO A 190 -1.85 20.52 2.13
C PRO A 190 -2.82 21.27 3.08
N GLN A 191 -4.13 20.99 3.05
CA GLN A 191 -5.18 21.65 3.87
C GLN A 191 -5.33 23.16 3.65
N GLN A 192 -4.69 23.68 2.59
CA GLN A 192 -4.76 25.06 2.12
C GLN A 192 -4.29 25.11 0.67
N LEU A 193 -4.60 26.20 -0.04
CA LEU A 193 -4.05 26.43 -1.38
C LEU A 193 -2.55 26.75 -1.26
N VAL A 194 -1.75 26.20 -2.17
CA VAL A 194 -0.29 26.35 -2.15
C VAL A 194 0.16 27.22 -3.31
N GLY A 195 1.05 28.17 -3.02
CA GLY A 195 1.58 29.08 -4.03
C GLY A 195 2.28 28.37 -5.18
N ARG A 196 3.17 27.41 -4.87
CA ARG A 196 3.84 26.53 -5.83
C ARG A 196 3.68 25.08 -5.37
N LEU A 197 2.92 24.29 -6.14
CA LEU A 197 2.70 22.87 -5.89
C LEU A 197 3.29 22.07 -7.06
N ARG A 198 4.24 21.17 -6.78
CA ARG A 198 4.83 20.30 -7.80
C ARG A 198 4.98 18.88 -7.27
N VAL A 199 4.57 17.90 -8.06
CA VAL A 199 4.89 16.49 -7.87
C VAL A 199 5.67 16.03 -9.08
N GLU A 200 6.85 15.47 -8.87
CA GLU A 200 7.72 14.93 -9.91
C GLU A 200 8.11 13.50 -9.54
N VAL A 201 7.81 12.55 -10.43
CA VAL A 201 8.14 11.14 -10.24
C VAL A 201 8.96 10.67 -11.43
N ASN A 202 10.17 10.19 -11.15
CA ASN A 202 11.05 9.58 -12.14
C ASN A 202 11.05 8.06 -11.89
N ILE A 203 10.82 7.25 -12.91
CA ILE A 203 10.76 5.79 -12.84
C ILE A 203 11.84 5.25 -13.76
N LEU A 204 12.77 4.48 -13.21
CA LEU A 204 13.89 3.85 -13.90
C LEU A 204 13.80 2.33 -13.72
N GLU A 205 13.53 1.63 -14.82
CA GLU A 205 13.36 0.18 -14.87
C GLU A 205 14.24 -0.42 -15.95
N ASN A 206 15.30 -1.13 -15.56
CA ASN A 206 16.24 -1.74 -16.51
C ASN A 206 15.57 -2.78 -17.43
N SER A 207 14.62 -3.55 -16.89
CA SER A 207 13.84 -4.52 -17.66
C SER A 207 12.96 -3.83 -18.72
N GLY A 208 12.66 -2.53 -18.56
CA GLY A 208 11.83 -1.72 -19.42
C GLY A 208 10.37 -1.63 -18.93
N ILE A 209 9.72 -0.52 -19.24
CA ILE A 209 8.35 -0.18 -18.84
C ILE A 209 7.40 -0.62 -19.96
N VAL A 210 6.46 -1.51 -19.66
CA VAL A 210 5.48 -2.07 -20.62
C VAL A 210 4.18 -1.27 -20.64
N SER A 211 3.77 -0.77 -19.48
CA SER A 211 2.59 0.08 -19.38
C SER A 211 2.81 1.14 -18.32
N LEU A 212 2.22 2.31 -18.52
CA LEU A 212 2.21 3.40 -17.57
C LEU A 212 0.90 4.18 -17.71
N GLU A 213 0.21 4.37 -16.59
CA GLU A 213 -1.03 5.13 -16.50
C GLU A 213 -1.00 6.04 -15.27
N VAL A 214 -1.59 7.23 -15.42
CA VAL A 214 -1.79 8.18 -14.34
C VAL A 214 -3.30 8.42 -14.23
N PRO A 215 -4.02 7.68 -13.39
CA PRO A 215 -5.46 7.89 -13.23
C PRO A 215 -5.79 9.26 -12.62
N PRO A 216 -7.07 9.71 -12.69
CA PRO A 216 -7.53 10.91 -12.00
C PRO A 216 -7.23 10.88 -10.50
N LEU A 217 -7.15 12.07 -9.89
CA LEU A 217 -6.93 12.21 -8.44
C LEU A 217 -8.03 11.48 -7.66
N ARG A 218 -7.63 10.59 -6.74
CA ARG A 218 -8.59 9.81 -5.93
C ARG A 218 -8.83 10.48 -4.59
N ASN A 219 -10.09 10.84 -4.31
CA ASN A 219 -10.50 11.32 -3.00
C ASN A 219 -11.10 10.17 -2.18
N SER A 220 -10.73 10.08 -0.89
CA SER A 220 -11.17 9.01 0.02
C SER A 220 -12.69 8.91 0.21
N LYS A 221 -13.47 9.91 -0.25
CA LYS A 221 -14.94 9.92 -0.20
C LYS A 221 -15.64 9.27 -1.41
N HIS A 222 -14.90 8.83 -2.43
CA HIS A 222 -15.44 8.04 -3.54
C HIS A 222 -14.99 6.58 -3.45
N LYS A 223 -15.39 5.91 -2.36
CA LYS A 223 -15.56 4.44 -2.34
C LYS A 223 -17.01 4.15 -2.71
N GLY A 224 -17.32 4.24 -3.99
CA GLY A 224 -18.62 3.85 -4.53
C GLY A 224 -18.39 3.12 -5.84
N GLY A 225 -18.74 1.83 -5.87
CA GLY A 225 -18.64 0.94 -7.02
C GLY A 225 -19.58 1.31 -8.17
N GLY A 226 -19.49 2.54 -8.66
CA GLY A 226 -19.98 2.91 -9.98
C GLY A 226 -18.92 2.54 -11.01
N LYS A 227 -19.32 1.87 -12.10
CA LYS A 227 -18.56 1.89 -13.34
C LYS A 227 -18.34 3.35 -13.73
N VAL A 228 -17.19 3.92 -13.36
CA VAL A 228 -16.73 5.17 -13.92
C VAL A 228 -15.97 4.79 -15.18
N GLU A 229 -16.72 4.59 -16.27
CA GLU A 229 -16.22 4.90 -17.62
C GLU A 229 -16.06 6.44 -17.74
N GLY A 230 -15.33 7.02 -16.79
CA GLY A 230 -15.01 8.44 -16.72
C GLY A 230 -13.54 8.55 -17.07
N ASP A 231 -13.30 9.09 -18.25
CA ASP A 231 -12.05 9.61 -18.79
C ASP A 231 -10.78 9.18 -18.03
N VAL A 232 -10.03 8.24 -18.60
CA VAL A 232 -8.74 7.72 -18.08
C VAL A 232 -7.63 8.79 -18.19
N SER A 233 -8.02 10.07 -18.25
CA SER A 233 -7.11 11.17 -18.46
C SER A 233 -6.37 11.51 -17.17
N PRO A 234 -5.05 11.77 -17.26
CA PRO A 234 -4.29 12.28 -16.14
C PRO A 234 -4.90 13.56 -15.56
N PRO A 235 -4.67 13.87 -14.27
CA PRO A 235 -5.11 15.13 -13.69
C PRO A 235 -4.65 16.32 -14.55
N PRO A 236 -5.46 17.40 -14.68
CA PRO A 236 -5.06 18.58 -15.43
C PRO A 236 -3.69 19.10 -14.97
N SER A 237 -2.87 19.61 -15.88
CA SER A 237 -1.48 20.03 -15.59
C SER A 237 -0.54 18.88 -15.18
N THR A 238 -0.86 17.65 -15.61
CA THR A 238 0.07 16.51 -15.62
C THR A 238 0.75 16.38 -16.98
N VAL A 239 2.08 16.23 -16.98
CA VAL A 239 2.90 15.93 -18.15
C VAL A 239 3.58 14.58 -17.92
N VAL A 240 3.45 13.69 -18.91
CA VAL A 240 4.07 12.36 -18.90
C VAL A 240 5.02 12.26 -20.07
N GLY A 241 6.32 12.12 -19.78
CA GLY A 241 7.35 11.76 -20.75
C GLY A 241 7.86 10.36 -20.45
N HIS A 242 8.01 9.51 -21.46
CA HIS A 242 8.58 8.18 -21.25
C HIS A 242 9.40 7.70 -22.44
N THR A 243 10.35 6.83 -22.13
CA THR A 243 11.15 6.03 -23.04
C THR A 243 10.97 4.56 -22.64
N LYS A 244 11.76 3.65 -23.21
CA LYS A 244 11.67 2.22 -22.87
C LYS A 244 11.99 1.94 -21.39
N THR A 245 12.92 2.65 -20.77
CA THR A 245 13.42 2.34 -19.42
C THR A 245 13.23 3.47 -18.43
N LEU A 246 12.94 4.69 -18.90
CA LEU A 246 12.75 5.87 -18.08
C LEU A 246 11.37 6.47 -18.31
N ALA A 247 10.63 6.76 -17.25
CA ALA A 247 9.46 7.62 -17.30
C ALA A 247 9.59 8.79 -16.32
N LYS A 248 9.11 9.96 -16.73
CA LYS A 248 9.04 11.18 -15.94
C LYS A 248 7.60 11.70 -15.95
N VAL A 249 6.98 11.71 -14.78
CA VAL A 249 5.62 12.22 -14.58
C VAL A 249 5.71 13.48 -13.72
N THR A 250 5.18 14.60 -14.21
CA THR A 250 5.17 15.88 -13.50
C THR A 250 3.75 16.42 -13.40
N PHE A 251 3.29 16.72 -12.19
CA PHE A 251 2.02 17.39 -11.91
C PHE A 251 2.30 18.74 -11.25
N ASN A 252 1.87 19.83 -11.90
CA ASN A 252 2.21 21.20 -11.48
C ASN A 252 1.00 22.15 -11.61
N PRO A 253 -0.04 21.99 -10.79
CA PRO A 253 -1.26 22.79 -10.88
C PRO A 253 -1.04 24.22 -10.37
N SER A 254 -1.49 25.20 -11.14
CA SER A 254 -1.60 26.59 -10.69
C SER A 254 -2.61 26.73 -9.54
N VAL A 255 -2.53 27.81 -8.77
CA VAL A 255 -3.50 28.10 -7.69
C VAL A 255 -4.94 28.12 -8.22
N VAL A 256 -5.16 28.60 -9.45
CA VAL A 256 -6.50 28.63 -10.08
C VAL A 256 -6.99 27.20 -10.35
N GLU A 257 -6.13 26.32 -10.85
CA GLU A 257 -6.49 24.91 -11.05
C GLU A 257 -6.72 24.18 -9.73
N GLN A 258 -5.89 24.44 -8.71
CA GLN A 258 -6.10 23.91 -7.37
C GLN A 258 -7.52 24.25 -6.87
N THR A 259 -8.00 25.49 -7.04
CA THR A 259 -9.36 25.88 -6.62
C THR A 259 -10.48 25.19 -7.40
N ARG A 260 -10.21 24.77 -8.65
CA ARG A 260 -11.17 23.99 -9.45
C ARG A 260 -11.23 22.54 -8.99
N ILE A 261 -10.09 21.98 -8.56
CA ILE A 261 -9.99 20.61 -8.04
C ILE A 261 -10.57 20.54 -6.61
N ALA A 262 -10.11 21.41 -5.71
CA ALA A 262 -10.48 21.38 -4.30
C ALA A 262 -10.47 22.78 -3.67
N ARG A 263 -11.60 23.16 -3.05
CA ARG A 263 -11.72 24.47 -2.38
C ARG A 263 -10.93 24.57 -1.06
N ASN A 264 -10.65 23.45 -0.41
CA ASN A 264 -9.98 23.37 0.90
C ASN A 264 -8.51 22.93 0.82
N GLY A 265 -7.94 22.81 -0.38
CA GLY A 265 -6.55 22.35 -0.56
C GLY A 265 -6.37 20.85 -0.33
N ILE A 266 -7.43 20.04 -0.33
CA ILE A 266 -7.32 18.57 -0.33
C ILE A 266 -7.51 18.09 -1.78
N LEU A 267 -6.41 17.91 -2.51
CA LEU A 267 -6.46 17.52 -3.92
C LEU A 267 -6.77 16.02 -4.10
N GLY A 268 -6.21 15.17 -3.24
CA GLY A 268 -6.42 13.72 -3.23
C GLY A 268 -5.14 12.92 -3.41
N ASP A 269 -5.29 11.63 -3.72
CA ASP A 269 -4.19 10.74 -4.05
C ASP A 269 -3.79 10.95 -5.50
N PHE A 270 -2.51 11.26 -5.74
CA PHE A 270 -1.89 11.20 -7.05
C PHE A 270 -1.24 9.83 -7.22
N ILE A 271 -1.76 9.06 -8.16
CA ILE A 271 -1.43 7.65 -8.33
C ILE A 271 -0.74 7.48 -9.69
N ILE A 272 0.33 6.70 -9.72
CA ILE A 272 0.95 6.22 -10.96
C ILE A 272 0.93 4.70 -10.91
N ARG A 273 0.40 4.09 -11.96
CA ARG A 273 0.44 2.63 -12.13
C ARG A 273 1.29 2.28 -13.32
N TYR A 274 2.17 1.31 -13.16
CA TYR A 274 3.00 0.84 -14.25
C TYR A 274 3.27 -0.66 -14.11
N ASP A 275 3.72 -1.27 -15.19
CA ASP A 275 4.29 -2.61 -15.16
C ASP A 275 5.54 -2.64 -16.05
N VAL A 276 6.35 -3.66 -15.81
CA VAL A 276 7.65 -3.84 -16.45
C VAL A 276 7.61 -5.01 -17.42
N ASN A 277 8.60 -5.07 -18.31
CA ASN A 277 8.83 -6.28 -19.08
C ASN A 277 9.29 -7.39 -18.13
N ARG A 278 8.72 -8.58 -18.29
CA ARG A 278 8.99 -9.72 -17.41
C ARG A 278 9.60 -10.83 -18.24
N GLU A 279 10.82 -11.23 -17.88
CA GLU A 279 11.48 -12.34 -18.54
C GLU A 279 10.78 -13.67 -18.23
N LEU A 280 10.70 -14.55 -19.24
CA LEU A 280 10.04 -15.85 -19.15
C LEU A 280 10.87 -16.93 -18.45
N SER A 281 12.16 -16.67 -18.22
CA SER A 281 13.14 -17.64 -17.72
C SER A 281 13.22 -17.60 -16.18
N VAL A 282 14.42 -17.37 -15.63
CA VAL A 282 14.69 -17.29 -14.20
C VAL A 282 14.17 -15.99 -13.57
N GLY A 283 13.61 -15.05 -14.33
CA GLY A 283 13.22 -13.72 -13.85
C GLY A 283 14.39 -12.72 -13.93
N ASP A 284 14.22 -11.55 -13.30
CA ASP A 284 15.20 -10.46 -13.34
C ASP A 284 16.08 -10.49 -12.09
N VAL A 285 17.37 -10.77 -12.24
CA VAL A 285 18.37 -10.76 -11.16
C VAL A 285 19.29 -9.57 -11.31
N GLN A 286 19.26 -8.67 -10.33
CA GLN A 286 20.10 -7.48 -10.29
C GLN A 286 21.12 -7.64 -9.17
N ILE A 287 22.39 -7.35 -9.45
CA ILE A 287 23.49 -7.45 -8.49
C ILE A 287 24.21 -6.10 -8.43
N LEU A 288 24.38 -5.55 -7.23
CA LEU A 288 25.11 -4.31 -7.00
C LEU A 288 25.78 -4.33 -5.64
N ASN A 289 27.09 -4.03 -5.58
CA ASN A 289 27.85 -3.87 -4.34
C ASN A 289 27.74 -5.04 -3.35
N GLY A 290 27.70 -6.28 -3.85
CA GLY A 290 27.57 -7.48 -3.01
C GLY A 290 26.14 -7.80 -2.54
N TYR A 291 25.16 -6.98 -2.91
CA TYR A 291 23.74 -7.24 -2.72
C TYR A 291 23.11 -7.71 -4.03
N PHE A 292 22.03 -8.49 -3.93
CA PHE A 292 21.24 -8.86 -5.08
C PHE A 292 19.74 -8.72 -4.80
N VAL A 293 18.97 -8.49 -5.86
CA VAL A 293 17.52 -8.57 -5.84
C VAL A 293 17.09 -9.48 -6.98
N HIS A 294 16.18 -10.40 -6.69
CA HIS A 294 15.63 -11.34 -7.65
C HIS A 294 14.12 -11.15 -7.78
N TYR A 295 13.68 -10.61 -8.91
CA TYR A 295 12.26 -10.48 -9.25
C TYR A 295 11.80 -11.69 -10.06
N PHE A 296 10.98 -12.54 -9.45
CA PHE A 296 10.43 -13.74 -10.08
C PHE A 296 8.91 -13.63 -10.28
N ALA A 297 8.47 -13.43 -11.51
CA ALA A 297 7.06 -13.27 -11.87
C ALA A 297 6.77 -13.69 -13.32
N PRO A 298 6.91 -14.99 -13.67
CA PRO A 298 6.69 -15.49 -15.03
C PRO A 298 5.28 -15.16 -15.55
N THR A 299 5.15 -14.96 -16.87
CA THR A 299 3.88 -14.53 -17.50
C THR A 299 3.07 -15.69 -18.08
N ASP A 300 3.74 -16.77 -18.48
CA ASP A 300 3.15 -17.80 -19.37
C ASP A 300 2.88 -19.12 -18.64
N LEU A 301 2.67 -19.05 -17.32
CA LEU A 301 2.27 -20.23 -16.55
C LEU A 301 0.76 -20.44 -16.67
N PRO A 302 0.29 -21.64 -17.05
CA PRO A 302 -1.13 -21.93 -17.04
C PRO A 302 -1.66 -21.83 -15.61
N PRO A 303 -2.86 -21.26 -15.42
CA PRO A 303 -3.42 -21.10 -14.08
C PRO A 303 -3.74 -22.46 -13.47
N LEU A 304 -3.13 -22.76 -12.32
CA LEU A 304 -3.33 -24.02 -11.61
C LEU A 304 -4.77 -24.15 -11.11
N PRO A 305 -5.48 -25.28 -11.37
CA PRO A 305 -6.75 -25.61 -10.73
C PRO A 305 -6.70 -25.46 -9.21
N LYS A 306 -7.82 -25.07 -8.58
CA LYS A 306 -7.90 -24.86 -7.14
C LYS A 306 -8.83 -25.86 -6.48
N ASN A 307 -8.46 -26.34 -5.30
CA ASN A 307 -9.32 -27.11 -4.41
C ASN A 307 -9.61 -26.24 -3.18
N VAL A 308 -10.80 -25.63 -3.11
CA VAL A 308 -11.11 -24.57 -2.15
C VAL A 308 -12.20 -25.00 -1.17
N VAL A 309 -11.94 -24.91 0.13
CA VAL A 309 -12.98 -25.07 1.16
C VAL A 309 -13.26 -23.71 1.80
N PHE A 310 -14.49 -23.23 1.63
CA PHE A 310 -14.98 -22.02 2.28
C PHE A 310 -15.54 -22.37 3.66
N VAL A 311 -14.93 -21.83 4.72
CA VAL A 311 -15.36 -22.04 6.11
C VAL A 311 -15.94 -20.75 6.64
N LEU A 312 -17.25 -20.73 6.84
CA LEU A 312 -18.06 -19.52 6.98
C LEU A 312 -18.72 -19.47 8.34
N ASP A 313 -18.46 -18.39 9.07
CA ASP A 313 -19.13 -18.12 10.33
C ASP A 313 -20.61 -17.80 10.11
N SER A 314 -21.44 -18.48 10.88
CA SER A 314 -22.89 -18.33 10.97
C SER A 314 -23.34 -18.26 12.43
N SER A 315 -22.47 -17.77 13.31
CA SER A 315 -22.79 -17.46 14.70
C SER A 315 -23.76 -16.28 14.80
N ALA A 316 -24.33 -16.08 15.99
CA ALA A 316 -25.33 -15.04 16.22
C ALA A 316 -24.79 -13.60 16.01
N SER A 317 -23.47 -13.37 16.12
CA SER A 317 -22.86 -12.06 15.86
C SER A 317 -22.95 -11.62 14.40
N MET A 318 -23.03 -12.58 13.47
CA MET A 318 -23.12 -12.33 12.03
C MET A 318 -24.48 -11.77 11.58
N VAL A 319 -25.46 -11.59 12.46
CA VAL A 319 -26.78 -11.05 12.14
C VAL A 319 -26.69 -9.70 11.41
N GLY A 320 -27.58 -9.48 10.43
CA GLY A 320 -27.71 -8.20 9.74
C GLY A 320 -26.79 -8.05 8.54
N THR A 321 -26.07 -6.93 8.48
CA THR A 321 -25.24 -6.53 7.33
C THR A 321 -24.05 -7.47 7.11
N LYS A 322 -23.39 -7.94 8.17
CA LYS A 322 -22.21 -8.81 8.10
C LYS A 322 -22.46 -10.11 7.32
N LEU A 323 -23.50 -10.86 7.69
CA LEU A 323 -23.86 -12.07 6.95
C LEU A 323 -24.35 -11.75 5.53
N LYS A 324 -25.10 -10.66 5.34
CA LYS A 324 -25.56 -10.26 4.00
C LYS A 324 -24.38 -10.01 3.06
N GLN A 325 -23.43 -9.17 3.49
CA GLN A 325 -22.20 -8.85 2.75
C GLN A 325 -21.35 -10.10 2.50
N THR A 326 -21.22 -10.97 3.51
CA THR A 326 -20.52 -12.26 3.38
C THR A 326 -21.12 -13.11 2.26
N LYS A 327 -22.45 -13.24 2.24
CA LYS A 327 -23.16 -14.01 1.20
C LYS A 327 -22.96 -13.40 -0.18
N GLU A 328 -23.12 -12.09 -0.33
CA GLU A 328 -22.96 -11.37 -1.59
C GLU A 328 -21.54 -11.52 -2.16
N ALA A 329 -20.53 -11.40 -1.31
CA ALA A 329 -19.15 -11.56 -1.73
C ALA A 329 -18.83 -13.00 -2.13
N LEU A 330 -19.29 -14.00 -1.37
CA LEU A 330 -19.16 -15.41 -1.76
C LEU A 330 -19.87 -15.74 -3.06
N PHE A 331 -21.04 -15.15 -3.31
CA PHE A 331 -21.73 -15.33 -4.58
C PHE A 331 -20.91 -14.83 -5.77
N THR A 332 -20.10 -13.81 -5.54
CA THR A 332 -19.19 -13.26 -6.53
C THR A 332 -17.96 -14.14 -6.71
N ILE A 333 -17.32 -14.57 -5.61
CA ILE A 333 -16.18 -15.50 -5.67
C ILE A 333 -16.56 -16.80 -6.39
N LEU A 334 -17.74 -17.37 -6.08
CA LEU A 334 -18.23 -18.58 -6.72
C LEU A 334 -18.47 -18.42 -8.24
N GLN A 335 -18.69 -17.19 -8.72
CA GLN A 335 -18.81 -16.92 -10.16
C GLN A 335 -17.45 -16.83 -10.86
N ASP A 336 -16.40 -16.48 -10.13
CA ASP A 336 -15.05 -16.32 -10.66
C ASP A 336 -14.24 -17.64 -10.61
N LEU A 337 -14.76 -18.70 -9.97
CA LEU A 337 -14.19 -20.04 -10.01
C LEU A 337 -14.27 -20.63 -11.44
N ARG A 338 -13.22 -21.34 -11.84
CA ARG A 338 -13.13 -21.95 -13.18
C ARG A 338 -13.67 -23.37 -13.18
N PRO A 339 -14.12 -23.91 -14.35
CA PRO A 339 -14.65 -25.26 -14.47
C PRO A 339 -13.73 -26.37 -13.94
N GLU A 340 -12.41 -26.19 -14.07
CA GLU A 340 -11.38 -27.10 -13.53
C GLU A 340 -11.19 -27.04 -12.01
N ASP A 341 -11.73 -26.04 -11.32
CA ASP A 341 -11.63 -25.91 -9.88
C ASP A 341 -12.65 -26.83 -9.15
N HIS A 342 -12.33 -27.19 -7.92
CA HIS A 342 -13.18 -27.98 -7.03
C HIS A 342 -13.42 -27.21 -5.73
N PHE A 343 -14.62 -27.29 -5.17
CA PHE A 343 -14.93 -26.56 -3.95
C PHE A 343 -15.91 -27.26 -3.02
N ASN A 344 -15.96 -26.80 -1.78
CA ASN A 344 -17.01 -27.10 -0.81
C ASN A 344 -17.20 -25.93 0.15
N ILE A 345 -18.32 -25.95 0.88
CA ILE A 345 -18.72 -24.89 1.81
C ILE A 345 -19.07 -25.53 3.14
N ILE A 346 -18.51 -24.97 4.20
CA ILE A 346 -18.75 -25.32 5.59
C ILE A 346 -19.33 -24.11 6.29
N GLY A 347 -20.56 -24.19 6.78
CA GLY A 347 -21.12 -23.21 7.70
C GLY A 347 -20.87 -23.66 9.14
N PHE A 348 -20.36 -22.78 9.99
CA PHE A 348 -20.12 -23.12 11.39
C PHE A 348 -20.72 -22.09 12.36
N SER A 349 -21.13 -22.59 13.51
CA SER A 349 -21.48 -21.81 14.69
C SER A 349 -21.13 -22.63 15.94
N ASN A 350 -22.09 -22.94 16.82
CA ASN A 350 -21.95 -24.03 17.79
C ASN A 350 -22.01 -25.41 17.12
N ARG A 351 -22.60 -25.49 15.92
CA ARG A 351 -22.64 -26.71 15.09
C ARG A 351 -21.89 -26.45 13.79
N ILE A 352 -21.29 -27.50 13.24
CA ILE A 352 -20.59 -27.46 11.96
C ILE A 352 -21.45 -28.19 10.95
N LYS A 353 -21.76 -27.53 9.84
CA LYS A 353 -22.54 -28.07 8.73
C LYS A 353 -21.69 -28.03 7.48
N VAL A 354 -21.46 -29.19 6.87
CA VAL A 354 -20.77 -29.32 5.58
C VAL A 354 -21.85 -29.47 4.49
N TRP A 355 -21.73 -28.72 3.39
CA TRP A 355 -22.70 -28.77 2.30
C TRP A 355 -22.68 -30.13 1.57
N GLN A 356 -21.52 -30.53 1.07
CA GLN A 356 -21.32 -31.83 0.42
C GLN A 356 -20.46 -32.70 1.34
N GLN A 357 -21.06 -33.69 2.00
CA GLN A 357 -20.32 -34.54 2.93
C GLN A 357 -19.22 -35.32 2.19
N ASP A 358 -18.03 -35.38 2.80
CA ASP A 358 -16.89 -36.21 2.41
C ASP A 358 -16.35 -36.02 0.98
N ARG A 359 -16.70 -34.93 0.28
CA ARG A 359 -16.18 -34.65 -1.06
C ARG A 359 -16.07 -33.16 -1.38
N LEU A 360 -15.19 -32.81 -2.31
CA LEU A 360 -15.26 -31.55 -3.03
C LEU A 360 -16.02 -31.79 -4.35
N VAL A 361 -16.75 -30.78 -4.81
CA VAL A 361 -17.51 -30.87 -6.06
C VAL A 361 -16.89 -29.98 -7.14
N PRO A 362 -16.94 -30.38 -8.43
CA PRO A 362 -16.44 -29.55 -9.52
C PRO A 362 -17.33 -28.33 -9.73
N VAL A 363 -16.77 -27.29 -10.33
CA VAL A 363 -17.50 -26.07 -10.68
C VAL A 363 -18.38 -26.32 -11.91
N THR A 364 -19.66 -26.59 -11.66
CA THR A 364 -20.70 -26.72 -12.70
C THR A 364 -21.84 -25.74 -12.45
N PRO A 365 -22.61 -25.32 -13.46
CA PRO A 365 -23.75 -24.42 -13.27
C PRO A 365 -24.76 -24.93 -12.21
N ASN A 366 -24.97 -26.24 -12.16
CA ASN A 366 -25.83 -26.88 -11.15
C ASN A 366 -25.23 -26.78 -9.74
N ASN A 367 -23.94 -27.13 -9.58
CA ASN A 367 -23.27 -27.06 -8.29
C ASN A 367 -23.18 -25.62 -7.78
N ILE A 368 -22.90 -24.63 -8.65
CA ILE A 368 -22.89 -23.22 -8.28
C ILE A 368 -24.28 -22.74 -7.84
N ARG A 369 -25.34 -23.10 -8.57
CA ARG A 369 -26.72 -22.78 -8.18
C ARG A 369 -27.06 -23.37 -6.80
N ASP A 370 -26.71 -24.64 -6.57
CA ASP A 370 -27.07 -25.35 -5.35
C ASP A 370 -26.22 -24.90 -4.15
N ALA A 371 -24.96 -24.53 -4.38
CA ALA A 371 -24.10 -23.84 -3.43
C ALA A 371 -24.68 -22.47 -3.02
N LYS A 372 -25.14 -21.67 -3.99
CA LYS A 372 -25.78 -20.38 -3.71
C LYS A 372 -27.04 -20.54 -2.87
N LYS A 373 -27.87 -21.56 -3.15
CA LYS A 373 -29.04 -21.90 -2.31
C LYS A 373 -28.63 -22.29 -0.90
N TYR A 374 -27.60 -23.12 -0.75
CA TYR A 374 -27.07 -23.52 0.56
C TYR A 374 -26.62 -22.31 1.39
N ILE A 375 -25.81 -21.43 0.80
CA ILE A 375 -25.35 -20.18 1.44
C ILE A 375 -26.55 -19.27 1.77
N HIS A 376 -27.49 -19.09 0.84
CA HIS A 376 -28.66 -18.24 1.06
C HIS A 376 -29.46 -18.69 2.30
N ASN A 377 -29.60 -19.99 2.50
CA ASN A 377 -30.34 -20.60 3.61
C ASN A 377 -29.55 -20.68 4.93
N MET A 378 -28.30 -20.20 4.97
CA MET A 378 -27.57 -20.07 6.23
C MET A 378 -28.21 -19.01 7.11
N SER A 379 -28.50 -19.36 8.35
CA SER A 379 -29.07 -18.45 9.36
C SER A 379 -28.13 -18.32 10.54
N PRO A 380 -27.88 -17.10 11.02
CA PRO A 380 -26.95 -16.84 12.11
C PRO A 380 -27.55 -17.36 13.43
N THR A 381 -26.85 -18.25 14.14
CA THR A 381 -27.35 -18.89 15.37
C THR A 381 -26.20 -19.33 16.27
N GLY A 382 -26.40 -19.35 17.59
CA GLY A 382 -25.45 -19.95 18.53
C GLY A 382 -24.12 -19.22 18.67
N GLY A 383 -23.11 -19.94 19.18
CA GLY A 383 -21.75 -19.44 19.38
C GLY A 383 -20.81 -19.75 18.21
N THR A 384 -19.51 -19.76 18.45
CA THR A 384 -18.46 -19.72 17.42
C THR A 384 -17.41 -20.80 17.70
N ASN A 385 -17.49 -21.93 16.99
CA ASN A 385 -16.56 -23.07 17.11
C ASN A 385 -15.50 -23.06 16.00
N ILE A 386 -14.54 -22.14 16.12
CA ILE A 386 -13.45 -21.95 15.14
C ILE A 386 -12.61 -23.22 14.98
N ASN A 387 -12.17 -23.81 16.10
CA ASN A 387 -11.31 -24.99 16.08
C ASN A 387 -11.93 -26.17 15.33
N GLY A 388 -13.18 -26.51 15.67
CA GLY A 388 -13.85 -27.64 15.03
C GLY A 388 -14.10 -27.39 13.55
N ALA A 389 -14.44 -26.16 13.16
CA ALA A 389 -14.67 -25.80 11.76
C ALA A 389 -13.40 -25.95 10.92
N LEU A 390 -12.26 -25.46 11.42
CA LEU A 390 -10.96 -25.58 10.77
C LEU A 390 -10.50 -27.04 10.68
N GLN A 391 -10.67 -27.82 11.76
CA GLN A 391 -10.36 -29.25 11.74
C GLN A 391 -11.21 -30.00 10.70
N THR A 392 -12.48 -29.64 10.56
CA THR A 392 -13.38 -30.25 9.57
C THR A 392 -12.99 -29.87 8.14
N GLY A 393 -12.69 -28.59 7.89
CA GLY A 393 -12.21 -28.13 6.59
C GLY A 393 -10.86 -28.75 6.19
N ALA A 394 -9.93 -28.83 7.15
CA ALA A 394 -8.64 -29.45 6.94
C ALA A 394 -8.75 -30.95 6.70
N LYS A 395 -9.62 -31.66 7.43
CA LYS A 395 -9.91 -33.09 7.17
C LYS A 395 -10.43 -33.29 5.75
N LEU A 396 -11.43 -32.50 5.33
CA LEU A 396 -12.03 -32.60 4.01
C LEU A 396 -11.01 -32.41 2.87
N LEU A 397 -10.11 -31.43 3.00
CA LEU A 397 -9.03 -31.23 2.02
C LEU A 397 -7.98 -32.35 2.08
N ASN A 398 -7.57 -32.78 3.27
CA ASN A 398 -6.63 -33.88 3.42
C ASN A 398 -7.14 -35.17 2.79
N ASP A 399 -8.41 -35.51 3.02
CA ASP A 399 -9.05 -36.70 2.45
C ASP A 399 -9.10 -36.60 0.92
N TYR A 400 -9.44 -35.42 0.39
CA TYR A 400 -9.42 -35.18 -1.06
C TYR A 400 -8.02 -35.31 -1.66
N ILE A 401 -7.00 -34.74 -1.02
CA ILE A 401 -5.59 -34.83 -1.46
C ILE A 401 -5.09 -36.28 -1.37
N ALA A 402 -5.50 -37.05 -0.36
CA ALA A 402 -5.08 -38.44 -0.22
C ALA A 402 -5.70 -39.37 -1.28
N GLN A 403 -6.89 -39.02 -1.79
CA GLN A 403 -7.63 -39.83 -2.79
C GLN A 403 -7.28 -39.47 -4.23
N ASN A 404 -6.81 -38.25 -4.50
CA ASN A 404 -6.45 -37.80 -5.83
C ASN A 404 -4.92 -37.73 -5.94
N ASP A 405 -4.35 -38.55 -6.84
CA ASP A 405 -2.93 -38.83 -6.94
C ASP A 405 -2.03 -37.57 -7.03
N ILE A 406 -0.79 -37.72 -6.59
CA ILE A 406 0.22 -36.67 -6.32
C ILE A 406 0.62 -35.86 -7.59
N ASP A 407 0.20 -36.30 -8.78
CA ASP A 407 0.46 -35.65 -10.08
C ASP A 407 -0.47 -34.48 -10.43
N ALA A 408 -1.49 -34.18 -9.60
CA ALA A 408 -2.43 -33.11 -9.90
C ALA A 408 -1.79 -31.73 -9.64
N ARG A 409 -1.50 -31.00 -10.74
CA ARG A 409 -1.08 -29.58 -10.80
C ARG A 409 -2.12 -28.60 -10.20
N SER A 410 -2.65 -28.88 -9.02
CA SER A 410 -3.69 -28.10 -8.34
C SER A 410 -3.18 -27.54 -7.02
N VAL A 411 -3.75 -26.40 -6.61
CA VAL A 411 -3.47 -25.77 -5.32
C VAL A 411 -4.65 -25.92 -4.39
N SER A 412 -4.42 -26.40 -3.19
CA SER A 412 -5.46 -26.56 -2.17
C SER A 412 -5.41 -25.39 -1.18
N LEU A 413 -6.56 -24.89 -0.76
CA LEU A 413 -6.64 -23.81 0.22
C LEU A 413 -7.96 -23.79 1.00
N ILE A 414 -7.90 -23.24 2.22
CA ILE A 414 -9.06 -22.90 3.03
C ILE A 414 -9.21 -21.38 3.04
N ILE A 415 -10.44 -20.91 2.81
CA ILE A 415 -10.83 -19.52 3.04
C ILE A 415 -11.75 -19.50 4.25
N PHE A 416 -11.23 -18.99 5.37
CA PHE A 416 -11.92 -18.93 6.65
C PHE A 416 -12.43 -17.51 6.92
N LEU A 417 -13.71 -17.35 7.25
CA LEU A 417 -14.34 -16.06 7.47
C LEU A 417 -15.10 -16.04 8.80
N THR A 418 -14.87 -15.02 9.62
CA THR A 418 -15.52 -14.83 10.93
C THR A 418 -15.60 -13.35 11.32
N ASP A 419 -16.57 -13.00 12.15
CA ASP A 419 -16.67 -11.68 12.79
C ASP A 419 -16.38 -11.73 14.30
N GLY A 420 -16.00 -12.89 14.83
CA GLY A 420 -16.03 -13.16 16.26
C GLY A 420 -14.82 -13.90 16.80
N ARG A 421 -14.86 -14.10 18.12
CA ARG A 421 -13.88 -14.87 18.89
C ARG A 421 -14.38 -16.29 19.09
N PRO A 422 -13.49 -17.27 19.31
CA PRO A 422 -13.93 -18.63 19.63
C PRO A 422 -14.68 -18.65 20.97
N THR A 423 -15.90 -19.16 20.98
CA THR A 423 -16.78 -19.21 22.18
C THR A 423 -17.29 -20.62 22.48
N VAL A 424 -17.16 -21.56 21.53
CA VAL A 424 -17.63 -22.94 21.67
C VAL A 424 -16.51 -23.90 21.27
N GLY A 425 -16.38 -25.02 21.97
CA GLY A 425 -15.30 -25.98 21.75
C GLY A 425 -14.00 -25.50 22.38
N GLU A 426 -12.89 -25.61 21.64
CA GLU A 426 -11.61 -25.06 22.08
C GLU A 426 -11.58 -23.54 21.86
N THR A 427 -11.29 -22.79 22.92
CA THR A 427 -11.31 -21.32 22.94
C THR A 427 -9.93 -20.72 23.21
N GLN A 428 -8.94 -21.52 23.59
CA GLN A 428 -7.58 -21.05 23.84
C GLN A 428 -6.83 -20.86 22.52
N SER A 429 -6.50 -19.60 22.19
CA SER A 429 -5.83 -19.22 20.94
C SER A 429 -4.58 -20.06 20.64
N SER A 430 -3.73 -20.34 21.63
CA SER A 430 -2.51 -21.15 21.45
C SER A 430 -2.80 -22.58 21.00
N LYS A 431 -3.85 -23.21 21.54
CA LYS A 431 -4.26 -24.55 21.14
C LYS A 431 -4.92 -24.57 19.78
N ILE A 432 -5.75 -23.57 19.46
CA ILE A 432 -6.36 -23.44 18.13
C ILE A 432 -5.26 -23.33 17.06
N LEU A 433 -4.23 -22.52 17.30
CA LEU A 433 -3.07 -22.39 16.41
C LEU A 433 -2.35 -23.74 16.21
N SER A 434 -2.00 -24.42 17.30
CA SER A 434 -1.36 -25.75 17.24
C SER A 434 -2.21 -26.76 16.49
N ASN A 435 -3.49 -26.90 16.87
CA ASN A 435 -4.43 -27.84 16.25
C ASN A 435 -4.61 -27.57 14.75
N THR A 436 -4.63 -26.29 14.35
CA THR A 436 -4.78 -25.89 12.95
C THR A 436 -3.54 -26.27 12.16
N LYS A 437 -2.36 -25.94 12.68
CA LYS A 437 -1.08 -26.32 12.08
C LYS A 437 -0.94 -27.83 11.92
N ASP A 438 -1.30 -28.58 12.97
CA ASP A 438 -1.24 -30.05 12.99
C ASP A 438 -2.24 -30.71 12.03
N ALA A 439 -3.37 -30.05 11.76
CA ALA A 439 -4.37 -30.51 10.81
C ALA A 439 -3.96 -30.22 9.35
N ILE A 440 -3.33 -29.07 9.08
CA ILE A 440 -2.93 -28.64 7.74
C ILE A 440 -1.63 -29.32 7.29
N ARG A 441 -0.64 -29.44 8.19
CA ARG A 441 0.66 -30.11 7.94
C ARG A 441 1.38 -29.59 6.70
N ASP A 442 1.35 -28.28 6.48
CA ASP A 442 1.98 -27.58 5.34
C ASP A 442 1.51 -28.07 3.94
N LYS A 443 0.37 -28.79 3.87
CA LYS A 443 -0.16 -29.32 2.59
C LYS A 443 -0.97 -28.33 1.78
N PHE A 444 -1.50 -27.29 2.42
CA PHE A 444 -2.35 -26.28 1.78
C PHE A 444 -2.35 -24.99 2.60
N CYS A 445 -2.76 -23.88 1.97
CA CYS A 445 -2.75 -22.59 2.65
C CYS A 445 -4.08 -22.25 3.31
N LEU A 446 -4.01 -21.53 4.43
CA LEU A 446 -5.17 -21.01 5.14
C LEU A 446 -5.19 -19.49 5.06
N PHE A 447 -6.21 -18.98 4.38
CA PHE A 447 -6.51 -17.58 4.25
C PHE A 447 -7.63 -17.21 5.20
N THR A 448 -7.44 -16.17 6.03
CA THR A 448 -8.43 -15.79 7.04
C THR A 448 -8.98 -14.40 6.77
N ILE A 449 -10.25 -14.21 7.07
CA ILE A 449 -10.99 -12.98 6.78
C ILE A 449 -11.77 -12.60 8.03
N GLY A 450 -11.37 -11.50 8.66
CA GLY A 450 -12.04 -10.94 9.83
C GLY A 450 -12.99 -9.81 9.43
N ILE A 451 -14.23 -9.85 9.90
CA ILE A 451 -15.23 -8.81 9.67
C ILE A 451 -15.49 -8.05 10.97
N GLY A 452 -15.43 -6.72 10.91
CA GLY A 452 -15.66 -5.85 12.07
C GLY A 452 -14.53 -5.91 13.09
N ASN A 453 -14.77 -5.28 14.24
CA ASN A 453 -13.76 -5.05 15.28
C ASN A 453 -13.79 -6.09 16.41
N ASP A 454 -14.81 -6.94 16.43
CA ASP A 454 -15.01 -7.92 17.51
C ASP A 454 -14.17 -9.20 17.35
N VAL A 455 -13.50 -9.33 16.20
CA VAL A 455 -12.65 -10.47 15.85
C VAL A 455 -11.31 -10.46 16.60
N ASP A 456 -10.75 -11.64 16.84
CA ASP A 456 -9.38 -11.76 17.34
C ASP A 456 -8.38 -11.65 16.18
N HIS A 457 -8.02 -10.42 15.83
CA HIS A 457 -7.07 -10.11 14.74
C HIS A 457 -5.75 -10.86 14.88
N LYS A 458 -5.19 -10.94 16.09
CA LYS A 458 -3.90 -11.59 16.34
C LYS A 458 -3.98 -13.10 16.12
N LEU A 459 -5.09 -13.72 16.55
CA LEU A 459 -5.33 -15.13 16.30
C LEU A 459 -5.42 -15.41 14.79
N LEU A 460 -6.22 -14.64 14.04
CA LEU A 460 -6.38 -14.82 12.60
C LEU A 460 -5.08 -14.60 11.83
N GLU A 461 -4.38 -13.49 12.11
CA GLU A 461 -3.10 -13.16 11.48
C GLU A 461 -2.08 -14.26 11.68
N ARG A 462 -1.90 -14.70 12.92
CA ARG A 462 -0.94 -15.76 13.24
C ARG A 462 -1.33 -17.09 12.62
N MET A 463 -2.61 -17.42 12.61
CA MET A 463 -3.13 -18.66 12.02
C MET A 463 -2.89 -18.72 10.52
N ALA A 464 -3.12 -17.62 9.78
CA ALA A 464 -2.84 -17.56 8.36
C ALA A 464 -1.34 -17.63 8.06
N LEU A 465 -0.53 -16.84 8.78
CA LEU A 465 0.93 -16.80 8.60
C LEU A 465 1.61 -18.13 8.90
N GLU A 466 1.16 -18.87 9.92
CA GLU A 466 1.68 -20.19 10.25
C GLU A 466 1.29 -21.28 9.22
N ASN A 467 0.40 -20.97 8.27
CA ASN A 467 -0.14 -21.90 7.28
C ASN A 467 -0.14 -21.28 5.86
N CYS A 468 0.97 -20.65 5.47
CA CYS A 468 1.28 -20.07 4.15
C CYS A 468 0.26 -19.08 3.54
N GLY A 469 -0.72 -18.64 4.31
CA GLY A 469 -1.72 -17.68 3.87
C GLY A 469 -1.47 -16.28 4.43
N MET A 470 -2.48 -15.43 4.26
CA MET A 470 -2.51 -14.09 4.83
C MET A 470 -3.91 -13.76 5.33
N THR A 471 -3.99 -12.71 6.14
CA THR A 471 -5.25 -12.24 6.72
C THR A 471 -5.73 -10.96 6.07
N ARG A 472 -7.04 -10.82 5.93
CA ARG A 472 -7.70 -9.56 5.61
C ARG A 472 -8.70 -9.18 6.68
N HIS A 473 -8.85 -7.88 6.87
CA HIS A 473 -9.83 -7.28 7.75
C HIS A 473 -10.67 -6.28 6.97
N PHE A 474 -11.98 -6.28 7.22
CA PHE A 474 -12.93 -5.34 6.63
C PHE A 474 -13.77 -4.73 7.74
N GLN A 475 -14.04 -3.44 7.64
CA GLN A 475 -15.01 -2.78 8.53
C GLN A 475 -16.44 -3.11 8.07
N GLU A 476 -17.41 -3.09 8.99
CA GLU A 476 -18.80 -3.50 8.70
C GLU A 476 -19.47 -2.61 7.63
N ASP A 477 -19.02 -1.36 7.56
CA ASP A 477 -19.49 -0.31 6.67
C ASP A 477 -18.76 -0.27 5.32
N GLU A 478 -17.77 -1.14 5.10
CA GLU A 478 -17.10 -1.31 3.80
C GLU A 478 -17.81 -2.34 2.89
N ASP A 479 -17.68 -2.17 1.58
CA ASP A 479 -18.19 -3.14 0.60
C ASP A 479 -17.32 -4.40 0.59
N ALA A 480 -17.68 -5.39 1.43
CA ALA A 480 -16.96 -6.65 1.55
C ALA A 480 -16.72 -7.35 0.20
N ALA A 481 -17.64 -7.22 -0.77
CA ALA A 481 -17.46 -7.85 -2.08
C ALA A 481 -16.30 -7.22 -2.86
N SER A 482 -16.13 -5.90 -2.79
CA SER A 482 -15.00 -5.20 -3.43
C SER A 482 -13.66 -5.58 -2.81
N HIS A 483 -13.61 -5.76 -1.49
CA HIS A 483 -12.40 -6.13 -0.78
C HIS A 483 -12.04 -7.61 -0.99
N LEU A 484 -13.03 -8.49 -1.13
CA LEU A 484 -12.85 -9.91 -1.40
C LEU A 484 -12.41 -10.20 -2.83
N LYS A 485 -12.75 -9.35 -3.82
CA LYS A 485 -12.19 -9.43 -5.18
C LYS A 485 -10.72 -9.06 -5.28
N GLY A 486 -10.24 -8.19 -4.39
CA GLY A 486 -8.85 -7.74 -4.34
C GLY A 486 -7.95 -8.58 -3.43
N PHE A 487 -8.54 -9.59 -2.79
CA PHE A 487 -7.87 -10.59 -1.97
C PHE A 487 -7.42 -11.76 -2.86
#